data_AF-A0A376TKG5-F1
#
_entry.id   AF-A0A376TKG5-F1
#
_cell.length_a   1.000
_cell.length_b   1.000
_cell.length_c   1.000
_cell.angle_alpha   90.00
_cell.angle_beta   90.00
_cell.angle_gamma   90.00
#
_symmetry.space_group_name_H-M   'P 1'
#
loop_
_entity.id
_entity.type
_entity.pdbx_description
1 polymer ?
#
loop_
_entity_poly.entity_id
_entity_poly.type
_entity_poly.pdbx_seq_one_letter_code
_entity_poly.pdbx_strand_id
1 'polypeptide(L)'
;MLILDEAVRAAVQLSHRYIPARQLPDKAISLLDTAAARVALSLHTPPARVQYLRQQLNAAELEQELLLKQEKMGIRSERGDVLAARIILLNADLSDTEARWQQELELVHRLQEQRAAEPGERDEITLQQAETALRDWQGENPVVFPEVSAAVVGRNCLRLDRYSRRTHGER
;
A
#
# COMPACT_ATOMS: atom_id res chain seq x y z
N MET A 1 8.47 13.42 -6.79
CA MET A 1 7.07 13.06 -6.49
C MET A 1 6.16 14.07 -7.18
N LEU A 2 5.21 13.59 -8.00
CA LEU A 2 4.27 14.44 -8.74
C LEU A 2 2.97 14.65 -7.94
N ILE A 3 2.50 15.89 -7.90
CA ILE A 3 1.19 16.26 -7.33
C ILE A 3 0.36 16.84 -8.46
N LEU A 4 -0.80 16.22 -8.70
CA LEU A 4 -1.68 16.66 -9.77
C LEU A 4 -2.62 17.78 -9.31
N ASP A 5 -3.04 18.63 -10.24
CA ASP A 5 -3.86 19.82 -9.96
C ASP A 5 -5.25 19.43 -9.41
N GLU A 6 -5.83 18.32 -9.89
CA GLU A 6 -7.06 17.79 -9.32
C GLU A 6 -6.89 17.24 -7.90
N ALA A 7 -5.68 16.86 -7.49
CA ALA A 7 -5.42 16.48 -6.10
C ALA A 7 -5.48 17.69 -5.16
N VAL A 8 -4.95 18.84 -5.60
CA VAL A 8 -5.05 20.11 -4.87
C VAL A 8 -6.50 20.53 -4.72
N ARG A 9 -7.27 20.51 -5.83
CA ARG A 9 -8.71 20.80 -5.80
C ARG A 9 -9.47 19.85 -4.87
N ALA A 10 -9.20 18.55 -4.96
CA ALA A 10 -9.81 17.54 -4.10
C ALA A 10 -9.47 17.78 -2.63
N ALA A 11 -8.23 18.16 -2.30
CA ALA A 11 -7.82 18.41 -0.92
C ALA A 11 -8.61 19.57 -0.31
N VAL A 12 -8.82 20.66 -1.05
CA VAL A 12 -9.66 21.79 -0.61
C VAL A 12 -11.10 21.36 -0.41
N GLN A 13 -11.72 20.74 -1.43
CA GLN A 13 -13.13 20.37 -1.40
C GLN A 13 -13.46 19.36 -0.29
N LEU A 14 -12.65 18.30 -0.17
CA LEU A 14 -12.90 17.22 0.77
C LEU A 14 -12.56 17.61 2.20
N SER A 15 -11.47 18.35 2.43
CA SER A 15 -11.17 18.86 3.77
C SER A 15 -12.22 19.86 4.26
N HIS A 16 -12.77 20.69 3.35
CA HIS A 16 -13.88 21.57 3.68
C HIS A 16 -15.10 20.78 4.17
N ARG A 17 -15.46 19.70 3.47
CA ARG A 17 -16.65 18.89 3.75
C ARG A 17 -16.52 17.95 4.94
N TYR A 18 -15.38 17.28 5.11
CA TYR A 18 -15.22 16.16 6.05
C TYR A 18 -14.27 16.45 7.22
N ILE A 19 -13.61 17.60 7.24
CA ILE A 19 -12.73 18.02 8.34
C ILE A 19 -13.21 19.40 8.86
N PRO A 20 -14.38 19.46 9.52
CA PRO A 20 -14.97 20.73 9.96
C PRO A 20 -14.21 21.38 11.12
N ALA A 21 -13.52 20.58 11.96
CA ALA A 21 -12.81 21.04 13.15
C ALA A 21 -11.56 21.91 12.88
N ARG A 22 -11.21 22.15 11.61
CA ARG A 22 -10.03 22.93 11.20
C ARG A 22 -10.40 23.94 10.11
N GLN A 23 -9.58 24.98 9.97
CA GLN A 23 -9.77 26.05 8.99
C GLN A 23 -8.96 25.81 7.72
N LEU A 24 -9.45 26.36 6.60
CA LEU A 24 -8.62 26.52 5.39
C LEU A 24 -7.64 27.70 5.60
N PRO A 25 -6.43 27.63 5.01
CA PRO A 25 -5.91 26.58 4.13
C PRO A 25 -5.30 25.36 4.87
N ASP A 26 -5.05 25.46 6.18
CA ASP A 26 -4.30 24.47 6.98
C ASP A 26 -4.79 23.02 6.79
N LYS A 27 -6.10 22.78 6.84
CA LYS A 27 -6.65 21.43 6.69
C LYS A 27 -6.49 20.81 5.31
N ALA A 28 -6.46 21.63 4.26
CA ALA A 28 -6.23 21.16 2.90
C ALA A 28 -4.76 20.78 2.72
N ILE A 29 -3.85 21.60 3.25
CA ILE A 29 -2.41 21.33 3.26
C ILE A 29 -2.13 20.03 4.02
N SER A 30 -2.65 19.90 5.25
CA SER A 30 -2.49 18.67 6.06
C SER A 30 -2.99 17.40 5.36
N LEU A 31 -4.14 17.49 4.67
CA LEU A 31 -4.70 16.38 3.92
C LEU A 31 -3.82 16.01 2.72
N LEU A 32 -3.30 17.01 2.00
CA LEU A 32 -2.39 16.83 0.88
C LEU A 32 -1.07 16.22 1.33
N ASP A 33 -0.49 16.69 2.44
CA ASP A 33 0.75 16.15 3.01
C ASP A 33 0.59 14.68 3.41
N THR A 34 -0.56 14.32 3.99
CA THR A 34 -0.87 12.92 4.32
C THR A 34 -1.02 12.05 3.06
N ALA A 35 -1.54 12.63 1.96
CA ALA A 35 -1.60 11.95 0.67
C ALA A 35 -0.22 11.77 0.05
N ALA A 36 0.61 12.81 0.04
CA ALA A 36 2.01 12.76 -0.36
C ALA A 36 2.80 11.69 0.42
N ALA A 37 2.67 11.69 1.75
CA ALA A 37 3.31 10.69 2.60
C ALA A 37 2.87 9.26 2.25
N ARG A 38 1.57 9.05 1.95
CA ARG A 38 1.08 7.74 1.49
C ARG A 38 1.72 7.32 0.17
N VAL A 39 1.82 8.23 -0.81
CA VAL A 39 2.46 7.94 -2.10
C VAL A 39 3.92 7.55 -1.88
N ALA A 40 4.67 8.38 -1.15
CA ALA A 40 6.08 8.11 -0.85
C ALA A 40 6.29 6.77 -0.14
N LEU A 41 5.47 6.47 0.88
CA LEU A 41 5.52 5.18 1.58
C LEU A 41 5.23 4.00 0.66
N SER A 42 4.24 4.14 -0.24
CA SER A 42 3.88 3.07 -1.16
C SER A 42 4.99 2.71 -2.17
N LEU A 43 5.85 3.68 -2.50
CA LEU A 43 6.97 3.50 -3.42
C LEU A 43 8.20 2.90 -2.74
N HIS A 44 8.43 3.21 -1.47
CA HIS A 44 9.69 2.87 -0.79
C HIS A 44 9.54 1.80 0.30
N THR A 45 8.33 1.40 0.66
CA THR A 45 8.09 0.49 1.78
C THR A 45 7.17 -0.68 1.37
N PRO A 46 7.48 -1.93 1.79
CA PRO A 46 6.59 -3.05 1.58
C PRO A 46 5.18 -2.78 2.13
N PRO A 47 4.12 -3.27 1.48
CA PRO A 47 2.75 -3.12 1.96
C PRO A 47 2.56 -3.78 3.32
N ALA A 48 1.63 -3.27 4.13
CA ALA A 48 1.34 -3.82 5.45
C ALA A 48 1.03 -5.32 5.42
N ARG A 49 0.37 -5.82 4.36
CA ARG A 49 0.08 -7.25 4.18
C ARG A 49 1.35 -8.08 4.02
N VAL A 50 2.32 -7.61 3.22
CA VAL A 50 3.62 -8.27 3.05
C VAL A 50 4.38 -8.30 4.36
N GLN A 51 4.46 -7.16 5.06
CA GLN A 51 5.13 -7.09 6.37
C GLN A 51 4.51 -8.06 7.39
N TYR A 52 3.17 -8.11 7.43
CA TYR A 52 2.42 -9.01 8.31
C TYR A 52 2.68 -10.49 7.99
N LEU A 53 2.67 -10.87 6.71
CA LEU A 53 2.97 -12.24 6.29
C LEU A 53 4.40 -12.64 6.63
N ARG A 54 5.39 -11.76 6.41
CA ARG A 54 6.79 -11.98 6.83
C ARG A 54 6.91 -12.20 8.33
N GLN A 55 6.22 -11.41 9.14
CA GLN A 55 6.23 -11.56 10.60
C GLN A 55 5.62 -12.89 11.04
N GLN A 56 4.49 -13.28 10.45
CA GLN A 56 3.85 -14.56 10.75
C GLN A 56 4.69 -15.76 10.34
N LEU A 57 5.33 -15.68 9.17
CA LEU A 57 6.20 -16.74 8.67
C LEU A 57 7.39 -16.93 9.63
N ASN A 58 8.08 -15.84 9.97
CA ASN A 58 9.21 -15.87 10.90
C ASN A 58 8.81 -16.48 12.27
N ALA A 59 7.66 -16.08 12.81
CA ALA A 59 7.16 -16.65 14.06
C ALA A 59 6.90 -18.17 13.95
N ALA A 60 6.34 -18.63 12.83
CA ALA A 60 6.08 -20.05 12.60
C ALA A 60 7.37 -20.86 12.39
N GLU A 61 8.36 -20.30 11.69
CA GLU A 61 9.68 -20.92 11.49
C GLU A 61 10.44 -21.05 12.81
N LEU A 62 10.39 -20.02 13.66
CA LEU A 62 10.98 -20.07 15.00
C LEU A 62 10.30 -21.15 15.86
N GLU A 63 8.98 -21.25 15.81
CA GLU A 63 8.23 -22.32 16.49
C GLU A 63 8.66 -23.70 15.99
N GLN A 64 8.87 -23.86 14.67
CA GLN A 64 9.34 -25.11 14.07
C GLN A 64 10.74 -25.48 14.56
N GLU A 65 11.67 -24.52 14.61
CA GLU A 65 13.02 -24.75 15.12
C GLU A 65 13.01 -25.23 16.58
N LEU A 66 12.14 -24.64 17.41
CA LEU A 66 11.97 -25.04 18.81
C LEU A 66 11.40 -26.46 18.93
N LEU A 67 10.40 -26.81 18.12
CA LEU A 67 9.85 -28.16 18.09
C LEU A 67 10.91 -29.20 17.69
N LEU A 68 11.70 -28.91 16.64
CA LEU A 68 12.78 -29.80 16.21
C LEU A 68 13.85 -29.99 17.29
N LYS A 69 14.14 -28.96 18.09
CA LYS A 69 15.03 -29.09 19.26
C LYS A 69 14.42 -29.98 20.34
N GLN A 70 13.12 -29.85 20.61
CA GLN A 70 12.41 -30.67 21.60
C GLN A 70 12.36 -32.15 21.18
N GLU A 71 12.12 -32.42 19.90
CA GLU A 71 12.10 -33.78 19.36
C GLU A 71 13.47 -34.48 19.51
N LYS A 72 14.58 -33.74 19.30
CA LYS A 72 15.94 -34.24 19.57
C LYS A 72 16.19 -34.58 21.04
N MET A 73 15.44 -33.96 21.95
CA MET A 73 15.46 -34.26 23.39
C MET A 73 14.45 -35.34 23.79
N GLY A 74 13.79 -35.98 22.82
CA GLY A 74 12.79 -37.04 23.07
C GLY A 74 11.39 -36.53 23.43
N ILE A 75 11.15 -35.22 23.38
CA ILE A 75 9.84 -34.62 23.61
C ILE A 75 9.13 -34.51 22.27
N ARG A 76 8.20 -35.43 21.98
CA ARG A 76 7.45 -35.46 20.73
C ARG A 76 6.23 -34.55 20.80
N SER A 77 6.02 -33.73 19.76
CA SER A 77 4.83 -32.87 19.61
C SER A 77 4.01 -33.32 18.40
N GLU A 78 2.69 -33.43 18.57
CA GLU A 78 1.76 -33.75 17.47
C GLU A 78 1.45 -32.53 16.57
N ARG A 79 2.00 -31.35 16.89
CA ARG A 79 1.70 -30.09 16.17
C ARG A 79 2.64 -29.84 14.98
N GLY A 80 3.67 -30.66 14.79
CA GLY A 80 4.69 -30.46 13.75
C GLY A 80 4.11 -30.39 12.33
N ASP A 81 3.23 -31.34 11.98
CA ASP A 81 2.62 -31.40 10.64
C ASP A 81 1.71 -30.19 10.35
N VAL A 82 0.95 -29.75 11.37
CA VAL A 82 0.08 -28.57 11.27
C VAL A 82 0.90 -27.31 11.07
N LEU A 83 2.02 -27.18 11.80
CA LEU A 83 2.91 -26.03 11.68
C LEU A 83 3.63 -26.01 10.33
N ALA A 84 4.09 -27.17 9.84
CA ALA A 84 4.68 -27.29 8.51
C ALA A 84 3.68 -26.89 7.40
N ALA A 85 2.43 -27.36 7.48
CA ALA A 85 1.38 -26.96 6.56
C ALA A 85 1.11 -25.45 6.62
N ARG A 86 1.10 -24.86 7.83
CA ARG A 86 0.94 -23.41 8.00
C ARG A 86 2.09 -22.62 7.37
N ILE A 87 3.34 -23.06 7.51
CA ILE A 87 4.52 -22.42 6.90
C ILE A 87 4.41 -22.46 5.37
N ILE A 88 3.98 -23.59 4.79
CA ILE A 88 3.77 -23.72 3.34
C ILE A 88 2.73 -22.70 2.85
N LEU A 89 1.59 -22.60 3.53
CA LEU A 89 0.53 -21.66 3.18
C LEU A 89 0.99 -20.20 3.32
N LEU A 90 1.68 -19.86 4.41
CA LEU A 90 2.21 -18.51 4.64
C LEU A 90 3.24 -18.12 3.57
N ASN A 91 4.10 -19.06 3.15
CA ASN A 91 5.06 -18.82 2.09
C ASN A 91 4.39 -18.60 0.74
N ALA A 92 3.37 -19.40 0.39
CA ALA A 92 2.60 -19.23 -0.84
C ALA A 92 1.92 -17.85 -0.87
N ASP A 93 1.19 -17.50 0.19
CA ASP A 93 0.53 -16.20 0.33
C ASP A 93 1.52 -15.03 0.24
N LEU A 94 2.69 -15.16 0.88
CA LEU A 94 3.73 -14.15 0.86
C LEU A 94 4.28 -13.97 -0.55
N SER A 95 4.62 -15.07 -1.22
CA SER A 95 5.17 -15.06 -2.58
C SER A 95 4.19 -14.39 -3.56
N ASP A 96 2.91 -14.76 -3.51
CA ASP A 96 1.88 -14.18 -4.38
C ASP A 96 1.71 -12.67 -4.11
N THR A 97 1.64 -12.28 -2.83
CA THR A 97 1.46 -10.87 -2.44
C THR A 97 2.67 -10.02 -2.82
N GLU A 98 3.88 -10.55 -2.61
CA GLU A 98 5.13 -9.88 -2.99
C GLU A 98 5.26 -9.75 -4.50
N ALA A 99 4.98 -10.82 -5.25
CA ALA A 99 5.01 -10.79 -6.71
C ALA A 99 4.06 -9.72 -7.25
N ARG A 100 2.83 -9.65 -6.73
CA ARG A 100 1.87 -8.61 -7.11
C ARG A 100 2.40 -7.20 -6.84
N TRP A 101 2.95 -6.98 -5.65
CA TRP A 101 3.50 -5.69 -5.25
C TRP A 101 4.69 -5.27 -6.13
N GLN A 102 5.61 -6.20 -6.41
CA GLN A 102 6.78 -5.92 -7.25
C GLN A 102 6.39 -5.60 -8.70
N GLN A 103 5.44 -6.33 -9.27
CA GLN A 103 4.90 -6.03 -10.60
C GLN A 103 4.25 -4.65 -10.65
N GLU A 104 3.48 -4.28 -9.63
CA GLU A 104 2.87 -2.96 -9.56
C GLU A 104 3.91 -1.85 -9.42
N LEU A 105 4.95 -2.06 -8.61
CA LEU A 105 6.06 -1.13 -8.44
C LEU A 105 6.82 -0.91 -9.75
N GLU A 106 7.08 -1.98 -10.50
CA GLU A 106 7.73 -1.91 -11.82
C GLU A 106 6.91 -1.10 -12.82
N LEU A 107 5.60 -1.35 -12.91
CA LEU A 107 4.70 -0.59 -13.79
C LEU A 107 4.65 0.89 -13.41
N VAL A 108 4.62 1.19 -12.11
CA VAL A 108 4.65 2.57 -11.61
C VAL A 108 5.96 3.27 -11.95
N HIS A 109 7.11 2.61 -11.78
CA HIS A 109 8.40 3.19 -12.15
C HIS A 109 8.50 3.46 -13.65
N ARG A 110 8.08 2.51 -14.50
CA ARG A 110 8.02 2.73 -15.95
C ARG A 110 7.15 3.93 -16.31
N LEU A 111 5.97 4.06 -15.69
CA LEU A 111 5.09 5.20 -15.92
C LEU A 111 5.75 6.52 -15.50
N GLN A 112 6.43 6.55 -14.35
CA GLN A 112 7.14 7.74 -13.87
C GLN A 112 8.31 8.12 -14.80
N GLU A 113 9.05 7.15 -15.32
CA GLU A 113 10.13 7.37 -16.29
C GLU A 113 9.60 7.99 -17.59
N GLN A 114 8.51 7.46 -18.15
CA GLN A 114 7.87 8.01 -19.35
C GLN A 114 7.39 9.45 -19.13
N ARG A 115 6.87 9.76 -17.93
CA ARG A 115 6.45 11.11 -17.57
C ARG A 115 7.62 12.04 -17.27
N ALA A 116 8.79 11.53 -16.89
CA ALA A 116 9.98 12.34 -16.64
C ALA A 116 10.69 12.75 -17.95
N ALA A 117 10.44 12.07 -19.06
CA ALA A 117 10.98 12.43 -20.37
C ALA A 117 10.58 13.86 -20.78
N GLU A 118 11.45 14.54 -21.52
CA GLU A 118 11.18 15.88 -22.06
C GLU A 118 10.00 15.85 -23.05
N PRO A 119 9.20 16.92 -23.17
CA PRO A 119 8.01 16.94 -24.04
C PRO A 119 8.26 16.57 -25.50
N GLY A 120 9.49 16.73 -26.01
CA GLY A 120 9.89 16.34 -27.37
C GLY A 120 10.34 14.88 -27.53
N GLU A 121 10.64 14.19 -26.43
CA GLU A 121 11.02 12.76 -26.40
C GLU A 121 9.91 11.87 -25.83
N ARG A 122 8.84 12.48 -25.29
CA ARG A 122 7.65 11.76 -24.82
C ARG A 122 6.94 11.11 -25.98
N ASP A 123 7.01 9.78 -26.03
CA ASP A 123 6.11 8.99 -26.83
C ASP A 123 4.75 8.88 -26.10
N GLU A 124 3.79 9.69 -26.55
CA GLU A 124 2.43 9.71 -26.02
C GLU A 124 1.74 8.33 -26.12
N ILE A 125 2.07 7.53 -27.13
CA ILE A 125 1.51 6.19 -27.31
C ILE A 125 2.04 5.26 -26.21
N THR A 126 3.35 5.27 -25.99
CA THR A 126 4.00 4.46 -24.93
C THR A 126 3.52 4.88 -23.54
N LEU A 127 3.35 6.18 -23.29
CA LEU A 127 2.79 6.69 -22.05
C LEU A 127 1.36 6.18 -21.82
N GLN A 128 0.50 6.29 -22.84
CA GLN A 128 -0.89 5.83 -22.76
C GLN A 128 -0.97 4.32 -22.53
N GLN A 129 -0.08 3.55 -23.14
CA GLN A 129 0.03 2.10 -22.92
C GLN A 129 0.45 1.77 -21.49
N ALA A 130 1.44 2.48 -20.94
CA ALA A 130 1.88 2.29 -19.56
C ALA A 130 0.77 2.62 -18.55
N GLU A 131 0.02 3.70 -18.78
CA GLU A 131 -1.13 4.06 -17.94
C GLU A 131 -2.24 3.00 -17.97
N THR A 132 -2.54 2.48 -19.16
CA THR A 132 -3.56 1.44 -19.34
C THR A 132 -3.13 0.14 -18.67
N ALA A 133 -1.89 -0.30 -18.90
CA ALA A 133 -1.33 -1.50 -18.27
C ALA A 133 -1.33 -1.40 -16.74
N LEU A 134 -0.94 -0.24 -16.18
CA LEU A 134 -0.99 -0.02 -14.75
C LEU A 134 -2.42 -0.10 -14.21
N ARG A 135 -3.37 0.55 -14.89
CA ARG A 135 -4.78 0.55 -14.47
C ARG A 135 -5.38 -0.86 -14.48
N ASP A 136 -5.10 -1.63 -15.52
CA ASP A 136 -5.60 -3.00 -15.68
C ASP A 136 -5.00 -3.93 -14.62
N TRP A 137 -3.72 -3.77 -14.28
CA TRP A 137 -3.07 -4.52 -13.21
C TRP A 137 -3.59 -4.18 -11.81
N GLN A 138 -3.75 -2.88 -11.53
CA GLN A 138 -4.14 -2.39 -10.21
C GLN A 138 -5.58 -2.73 -9.85
N GLY A 139 -6.49 -2.64 -10.83
CA GLY A 139 -7.92 -2.82 -10.61
C GLY A 139 -8.44 -1.91 -9.49
N GLU A 140 -9.23 -2.47 -8.57
CA GLU A 140 -9.89 -1.70 -7.50
C GLU A 140 -8.98 -1.38 -6.30
N ASN A 141 -7.91 -2.17 -6.09
CA ASN A 141 -7.09 -2.12 -4.88
C ASN A 141 -5.60 -1.93 -5.21
N PRO A 142 -5.20 -0.72 -5.69
CA PRO A 142 -3.79 -0.41 -5.89
C PRO A 142 -3.05 -0.36 -4.55
N VAL A 143 -1.86 -0.90 -4.58
CA VAL A 143 -0.95 -1.01 -3.45
C VAL A 143 0.17 0.03 -3.55
N VAL A 144 0.55 0.41 -4.77
CA VAL A 144 1.56 1.42 -5.10
C VAL A 144 0.88 2.57 -5.82
N PHE A 145 1.14 3.81 -5.39
CA PHE A 145 0.58 4.99 -6.03
C PHE A 145 1.65 5.71 -6.85
N PRO A 146 1.42 5.97 -8.15
CA PRO A 146 2.41 6.67 -8.98
C PRO A 146 2.54 8.16 -8.61
N GLU A 147 1.46 8.76 -8.08
CA GLU A 147 1.38 10.20 -7.83
C GLU A 147 0.30 10.56 -6.82
N VAL A 148 0.33 11.81 -6.37
CA VAL A 148 -0.73 12.37 -5.54
C VAL A 148 -1.85 12.83 -6.46
N SER A 149 -2.88 11.99 -6.59
CA SER A 149 -4.10 12.26 -7.37
C SER A 149 -5.32 12.50 -6.46
N ALA A 150 -6.42 12.99 -7.05
CA ALA A 150 -7.69 13.14 -6.33
C ALA A 150 -8.16 11.83 -5.64
N ALA A 151 -7.90 10.67 -6.25
CA ALA A 151 -8.24 9.37 -5.68
C ALA A 151 -7.45 9.08 -4.39
N VAL A 152 -6.15 9.39 -4.35
CA VAL A 152 -5.30 9.20 -3.16
C VAL A 152 -5.75 10.11 -2.02
N VAL A 153 -6.03 11.38 -2.35
CA VAL A 153 -6.55 12.38 -1.41
C VAL A 153 -7.90 11.93 -0.84
N GLY A 154 -8.82 11.47 -1.70
CA GLY A 154 -10.13 10.95 -1.29
C GLY A 154 -10.05 9.78 -0.32
N ARG A 155 -9.20 8.79 -0.62
CA ARG A 155 -8.97 7.64 0.29
C ARG A 155 -8.42 8.06 1.64
N ASN A 156 -7.58 9.09 1.70
CA ASN A 156 -7.09 9.62 2.97
C ASN A 156 -8.15 10.38 3.75
N CYS A 157 -8.91 11.25 3.08
CA CYS A 157 -9.96 12.04 3.72
C CYS A 157 -11.02 11.14 4.38
N LEU A 158 -11.50 10.11 3.67
CA LEU A 158 -12.48 9.16 4.21
C LEU A 158 -11.90 8.28 5.34
N ARG A 159 -10.58 8.08 5.39
CA ARG A 159 -9.92 7.38 6.49
C ARG A 159 -9.87 8.26 7.74
N LEU A 160 -9.58 9.55 7.57
CA LEU A 160 -9.56 10.53 8.65
C LEU A 160 -10.97 10.78 9.21
N ASP A 161 -11.99 10.89 8.37
CA ASP A 161 -13.39 11.02 8.79
C ASP A 161 -13.83 9.80 9.63
N ARG A 162 -13.59 8.57 9.12
CA ARG A 162 -13.89 7.34 9.87
C ARG A 162 -13.14 7.25 11.19
N TYR A 163 -11.89 7.71 11.24
CA TYR A 163 -11.12 7.74 12.48
C TYR A 163 -11.72 8.75 13.47
N SER A 164 -12.06 9.96 13.01
CA SER A 164 -12.68 11.01 13.84
C SER A 164 -14.01 10.56 14.43
N ARG A 165 -14.88 9.92 13.64
CA ARG A 165 -16.16 9.39 14.14
C ARG A 165 -15.98 8.27 15.17
N ARG A 166 -14.98 7.40 14.98
CA ARG A 166 -14.66 6.34 15.94
C ARG A 166 -14.12 6.87 17.27
N THR A 167 -13.28 7.91 17.24
CA THR A 167 -12.70 8.48 18.46
C THR A 167 -13.66 9.39 19.22
N HIS A 168 -14.61 10.04 18.52
CA HIS A 168 -15.60 10.94 19.12
C HIS A 168 -16.96 10.29 19.39
N GLY A 169 -17.10 8.97 19.15
CA GLY A 169 -18.24 8.19 19.65
C GLY A 169 -19.59 8.46 18.97
N GLU A 170 -19.61 9.02 17.76
CA GLU A 170 -20.86 9.16 16.99
C GLU A 170 -21.14 7.85 16.25
N ARG A 171 -22.08 7.07 16.80
CA ARG A 171 -22.75 5.95 16.12
C ARG A 171 -23.76 6.47 15.11
#